data_AF-A0A7S2DH43-F1
#
_entry.id   AF-A0A7S2DH43-F1
#
_cell.length_a   1.000
_cell.length_b   1.000
_cell.length_c   1.000
_cell.angle_alpha   90.00
_cell.angle_beta   90.00
_cell.angle_gamma   90.00
#
_symmetry.space_group_name_H-M   'P 1'
#
loop_
_entity.id
_entity.type
_entity.pdbx_description
1 polymer ?
#
loop_
_entity_poly.entity_id
_entity_poly.type
_entity_poly.pdbx_seq_one_letter_code
_entity_poly.pdbx_strand_id
1 'polypeptide(L)'
;MRRLQLLFTTTALLKQGLANGSRSGADHYRAQPTGDPYNSRPYDQGESAADQDSWGYAYPQPPYEGGGYPEDGAWNDPSNGPVPLSNEAMAPRANAEQSANERSEGKDVVAVMQSSAMGKLAVATTASVCGAALAGFISANTVNRPLVAIALGLALGALFSQVGGPVGELFRAMAVTLILALRRLPSLRQHYPLLKQLKAFVVRRRVRFPPNAPQNLWRYTPAPPAPGQKASVRFSMARTVMAVFFLSGLIGNMIAKTIHIFFPFMITLAFSILGAYVTTLEASHGDFVRCLGMKFVEIIRILFDAAGETKMTPKTLALAGQLGTKLGKLDQKYQIRSRVGSATSFLWGKATASAERIQKDMKSEGGDEAFSPPPPVHDTYDGYDVYNAPPQSYQASPRY
;
A
#
# COMPACT_ATOMS: atom_id res chain seq x y z
N MET A 1 -6.80 31.10 -4.06
CA MET A 1 -8.07 30.33 -4.02
C MET A 1 -8.51 29.72 -5.36
N ARG A 2 -8.33 30.36 -6.53
CA ARG A 2 -8.74 29.79 -7.85
C ARG A 2 -8.12 28.43 -8.21
N ARG A 3 -6.97 28.07 -7.65
CA ARG A 3 -6.29 26.78 -7.90
C ARG A 3 -6.95 25.56 -7.22
N LEU A 4 -7.72 25.77 -6.15
CA LEU A 4 -8.44 24.69 -5.45
C LEU A 4 -9.77 24.36 -6.14
N GLN A 5 -10.43 25.34 -6.76
CA GLN A 5 -11.70 25.14 -7.47
C GLN A 5 -11.57 24.18 -8.66
N LEU A 6 -10.45 24.21 -9.38
CA LEU A 6 -10.21 23.36 -10.55
C LEU A 6 -10.08 21.86 -10.21
N LEU A 7 -9.59 21.53 -9.01
CA LEU A 7 -9.51 20.15 -8.50
C LEU A 7 -10.87 19.64 -7.97
N PHE A 8 -11.74 20.54 -7.49
CA PHE A 8 -13.09 20.18 -7.06
C PHE A 8 -14.06 19.98 -8.25
N THR A 9 -13.89 20.72 -9.35
CA THR A 9 -14.73 20.55 -10.56
C THR A 9 -14.45 19.24 -11.30
N THR A 10 -13.18 18.82 -11.38
CA THR A 10 -12.82 17.54 -12.04
C THR A 10 -13.33 16.33 -11.26
N THR A 11 -13.31 16.39 -9.92
CA THR A 11 -13.86 15.32 -9.07
C THR A 11 -15.39 15.26 -9.07
N ALA A 12 -16.08 16.40 -9.26
CA ALA A 12 -17.53 16.45 -9.42
C ALA A 12 -17.99 15.84 -10.76
N LEU A 13 -17.31 16.16 -11.87
CA LEU A 13 -17.57 15.57 -13.19
C LEU A 13 -17.31 14.06 -13.21
N LEU A 14 -16.24 13.60 -12.54
CA LEU A 14 -15.94 12.17 -12.42
C LEU A 14 -17.01 11.42 -11.63
N LYS A 15 -17.58 12.03 -10.59
CA LYS A 15 -18.72 11.47 -9.82
C LYS A 15 -20.00 11.38 -10.64
N GLN A 16 -20.35 12.41 -11.42
CA GLN A 16 -21.54 12.39 -12.29
C GLN A 16 -21.41 11.34 -13.40
N GLY A 17 -20.22 11.19 -14.00
CA GLY A 17 -19.97 10.14 -15.00
C GLY A 17 -20.10 8.72 -14.42
N LEU A 18 -19.59 8.50 -13.19
CA LEU A 18 -19.70 7.21 -12.52
C LEU A 18 -21.13 6.88 -12.05
N ALA A 19 -21.91 7.89 -11.63
CA ALA A 19 -23.29 7.70 -11.21
C ALA A 19 -24.23 7.34 -12.38
N ASN A 20 -24.02 7.95 -13.55
CA ASN A 20 -24.84 7.66 -14.74
C ASN A 20 -24.46 6.33 -15.41
N GLY A 21 -23.17 5.93 -15.37
CA GLY A 21 -22.73 4.65 -15.90
C GLY A 21 -23.17 3.43 -15.05
N SER A 22 -23.47 3.62 -13.76
CA SER A 22 -23.86 2.52 -12.85
C SER A 22 -25.31 2.06 -13.02
N ARG A 23 -26.16 2.82 -13.72
CA ARG A 23 -27.56 2.45 -13.96
C ARG A 23 -27.77 1.55 -15.17
N SER A 24 -26.82 1.49 -16.11
CA SER A 24 -26.99 0.78 -17.39
C SER A 24 -26.44 -0.65 -17.41
N GLY A 25 -25.79 -1.12 -16.34
CA GLY A 25 -25.10 -2.42 -16.33
C GLY A 25 -25.44 -3.35 -15.16
N ALA A 26 -26.35 -2.96 -14.27
CA ALA A 26 -26.73 -3.75 -13.11
C ALA A 26 -27.83 -4.81 -13.41
N ASP A 27 -28.47 -4.75 -14.59
CA ASP A 27 -29.63 -5.59 -14.91
C ASP A 27 -29.28 -6.95 -15.55
N HIS A 28 -28.01 -7.34 -15.62
CA HIS A 28 -27.58 -8.61 -16.23
C HIS A 28 -27.03 -9.66 -15.25
N TYR A 29 -27.11 -9.42 -13.94
CA TYR A 29 -26.74 -10.40 -12.91
C TYR A 29 -27.78 -10.49 -11.78
N ARG A 30 -29.08 -10.49 -12.12
CA ARG A 30 -30.12 -10.82 -11.14
C ARG A 30 -30.36 -12.33 -11.15
N ALA A 31 -29.68 -13.03 -10.24
CA ALA A 31 -30.03 -14.39 -9.86
C ALA A 31 -31.51 -14.43 -9.42
N GLN A 32 -32.25 -15.41 -9.92
CA GLN A 32 -33.61 -15.74 -9.47
C GLN A 32 -33.58 -16.08 -7.97
N PRO A 33 -34.45 -15.50 -7.13
CA PRO A 33 -34.68 -16.00 -5.79
C PRO A 33 -35.70 -17.15 -5.83
N THR A 34 -35.24 -18.36 -5.54
CA THR A 34 -36.07 -19.45 -5.02
C THR A 34 -36.08 -19.35 -3.49
N GLY A 35 -37.26 -19.26 -2.88
CA GLY A 35 -37.42 -19.38 -1.41
C GLY A 35 -38.57 -18.55 -0.84
N ASP A 36 -39.50 -19.23 -0.18
CA ASP A 36 -40.86 -18.81 0.19
C ASP A 36 -40.98 -17.68 1.22
N PRO A 37 -42.12 -16.93 1.23
CA PRO A 37 -42.40 -15.87 2.20
C PRO A 37 -43.44 -16.32 3.24
N TYR A 38 -43.07 -17.10 4.26
CA TYR A 38 -43.90 -17.28 5.46
C TYR A 38 -43.06 -17.55 6.70
N ASN A 39 -42.72 -16.48 7.45
CA ASN A 39 -42.82 -16.51 8.92
C ASN A 39 -42.62 -15.12 9.51
N SER A 40 -43.73 -14.39 9.69
CA SER A 40 -43.81 -13.22 10.54
C SER A 40 -44.36 -13.65 11.90
N ARG A 41 -43.51 -13.66 12.93
CA ARG A 41 -43.94 -13.57 14.33
C ARG A 41 -43.16 -12.44 15.02
N PRO A 42 -43.85 -11.50 15.69
CA PRO A 42 -43.21 -10.50 16.53
C PRO A 42 -42.86 -11.15 17.88
N TYR A 43 -41.65 -10.90 18.37
CA TYR A 43 -41.30 -11.19 19.77
C TYR A 43 -41.38 -9.91 20.59
N ASP A 44 -42.19 -10.01 21.62
CA ASP A 44 -42.43 -9.05 22.68
C ASP A 44 -41.17 -8.69 23.45
N GLN A 45 -41.21 -7.47 23.97
CA GLN A 45 -40.35 -6.95 25.03
C GLN A 45 -40.74 -7.59 26.37
N GLY A 46 -39.74 -7.89 27.19
CA GLY A 46 -39.93 -8.06 28.63
C GLY A 46 -38.84 -8.92 29.27
N GLU A 47 -37.99 -8.27 30.08
CA GLU A 47 -37.46 -8.72 31.39
C GLU A 47 -36.68 -10.07 31.42
N SER A 48 -35.66 -10.35 32.24
CA SER A 48 -35.01 -9.72 33.38
C SER A 48 -33.72 -10.53 33.66
N ALA A 49 -32.95 -10.03 34.62
CA ALA A 49 -31.71 -10.54 35.21
C ALA A 49 -31.49 -12.06 35.33
N ALA A 50 -30.18 -12.38 35.36
CA ALA A 50 -29.53 -13.50 36.07
C ALA A 50 -29.88 -14.93 35.64
N ASP A 51 -28.95 -15.59 34.94
CA ASP A 51 -28.19 -16.69 35.56
C ASP A 51 -27.04 -17.12 34.66
N GLN A 52 -25.85 -17.20 35.27
CA GLN A 52 -24.75 -18.02 34.80
C GLN A 52 -25.12 -19.46 35.11
N ASP A 53 -25.09 -20.35 34.11
CA ASP A 53 -24.34 -21.60 34.23
C ASP A 53 -24.36 -22.44 32.96
N SER A 54 -23.17 -23.01 32.69
CA SER A 54 -22.93 -24.33 32.11
C SER A 54 -23.74 -24.75 30.87
N TRP A 55 -23.13 -24.61 29.69
CA TRP A 55 -23.43 -25.49 28.56
C TRP A 55 -22.14 -26.04 27.97
N GLY A 56 -21.87 -27.31 28.31
CA GLY A 56 -20.86 -28.13 27.66
C GLY A 56 -21.25 -28.38 26.20
N TYR A 57 -20.32 -28.10 25.29
CA TYR A 57 -20.50 -28.39 23.88
C TYR A 57 -20.16 -29.85 23.62
N ALA A 58 -21.21 -30.64 23.37
CA ALA A 58 -21.09 -31.91 22.67
C ALA A 58 -20.67 -31.63 21.21
N TYR A 59 -19.53 -32.17 20.79
CA TYR A 59 -19.14 -32.19 19.38
C TYR A 59 -20.01 -33.21 18.64
N PRO A 60 -20.71 -32.84 17.56
CA PRO A 60 -21.33 -33.82 16.69
C PRO A 60 -20.23 -34.57 15.93
N GLN A 61 -20.15 -35.89 16.12
CA GLN A 61 -19.30 -36.73 15.29
C GLN A 61 -19.86 -36.79 13.86
N PRO A 62 -19.01 -36.71 12.82
CA PRO A 62 -19.44 -36.94 11.46
C PRO A 62 -19.85 -38.42 11.27
N PRO A 63 -20.83 -38.70 10.40
CA PRO A 63 -21.24 -40.06 10.09
C PRO A 63 -20.06 -40.83 9.46
N TYR A 64 -19.76 -41.98 10.04
CA TYR A 64 -18.83 -42.96 9.53
C TYR A 64 -19.42 -43.55 8.24
N GLU A 65 -19.00 -43.06 7.07
CA GLU A 65 -19.26 -43.74 5.80
C GLU A 65 -18.43 -45.02 5.77
N GLY A 66 -19.10 -46.15 5.99
CA GLY A 66 -18.55 -47.48 5.80
C GLY A 66 -18.23 -47.72 4.32
N GLY A 67 -16.99 -47.42 3.93
CA GLY A 67 -16.41 -47.91 2.69
C GLY A 67 -16.08 -49.39 2.83
N GLY A 68 -16.96 -50.25 2.32
CA GLY A 68 -16.64 -51.66 2.10
C GLY A 68 -15.50 -51.76 1.10
N TYR A 69 -14.39 -52.35 1.53
CA TYR A 69 -13.39 -52.88 0.61
C TYR A 69 -14.01 -54.11 -0.07
N PRO A 70 -14.00 -54.21 -1.41
CA PRO A 70 -14.24 -55.50 -2.04
C PRO A 70 -13.06 -56.42 -1.71
N GLU A 71 -13.35 -57.37 -0.82
CA GLU A 71 -12.65 -58.64 -0.75
C GLU A 71 -12.74 -59.34 -2.13
N ASP A 72 -11.67 -60.07 -2.45
CA ASP A 72 -11.61 -61.12 -3.46
C ASP A 72 -11.23 -60.72 -4.90
N GLY A 73 -9.92 -60.66 -5.10
CA GLY A 73 -9.27 -61.72 -5.88
C GLY A 73 -9.52 -61.76 -7.38
N ALA A 74 -8.98 -60.80 -8.14
CA ALA A 74 -8.78 -60.96 -9.58
C ALA A 74 -7.71 -60.01 -10.14
N TRP A 75 -6.49 -60.08 -9.62
CA TRP A 75 -5.33 -59.46 -10.26
C TRP A 75 -4.15 -60.42 -10.16
N ASN A 76 -3.93 -61.20 -11.22
CA ASN A 76 -2.63 -61.60 -11.78
C ASN A 76 -2.84 -62.72 -12.79
N ASP A 77 -3.34 -62.37 -13.98
CA ASP A 77 -3.07 -63.16 -15.19
C ASP A 77 -1.87 -62.50 -15.91
N PRO A 78 -0.67 -63.08 -15.84
CA PRO A 78 0.53 -62.54 -16.49
C PRO A 78 0.54 -62.71 -18.02
N SER A 79 -0.53 -63.23 -18.64
CA SER A 79 -0.62 -63.36 -20.10
C SER A 79 -1.24 -62.14 -20.80
N ASN A 80 -1.89 -61.23 -20.07
CA ASN A 80 -2.34 -59.94 -20.60
C ASN A 80 -1.29 -58.86 -20.35
N GLY A 81 -0.28 -58.83 -21.23
CA GLY A 81 0.66 -57.71 -21.30
C GLY A 81 -0.08 -56.37 -21.46
N PRO A 82 0.47 -55.25 -20.97
CA PRO A 82 -0.16 -53.96 -21.11
C PRO A 82 -0.37 -53.67 -22.59
N VAL A 83 -1.63 -53.64 -23.02
CA VAL A 83 -2.00 -53.14 -24.33
C VAL A 83 -1.47 -51.70 -24.38
N PRO A 84 -0.56 -51.36 -25.31
CA PRO A 84 -0.11 -49.98 -25.44
C PRO A 84 -1.36 -49.15 -25.72
N LEU A 85 -1.76 -48.32 -24.77
CA LEU A 85 -2.75 -47.28 -24.98
C LEU A 85 -2.23 -46.46 -26.16
N SER A 86 -2.77 -46.72 -27.34
CA SER A 86 -2.49 -45.97 -28.55
C SER A 86 -2.68 -44.50 -28.21
N ASN A 87 -1.61 -43.71 -28.36
CA ASN A 87 -1.54 -42.28 -28.03
C ASN A 87 -2.60 -41.42 -28.74
N GLU A 88 -3.40 -41.99 -29.64
CA GLU A 88 -4.45 -41.32 -30.39
C GLU A 88 -5.73 -41.04 -29.57
N ALA A 89 -5.98 -41.76 -28.47
CA ALA A 89 -7.18 -41.53 -27.65
C ALA A 89 -7.02 -40.46 -26.54
N MET A 90 -5.78 -40.07 -26.20
CA MET A 90 -5.48 -39.04 -25.19
C MET A 90 -5.27 -37.64 -25.78
N ALA A 91 -4.94 -37.53 -27.07
CA ALA A 91 -4.73 -36.26 -27.76
C ALA A 91 -5.97 -35.34 -27.82
N PRO A 92 -7.22 -35.83 -28.07
CA PRO A 92 -8.36 -34.91 -28.18
C PRO A 92 -8.83 -34.35 -26.84
N ARG A 93 -8.55 -35.02 -25.70
CA ARG A 93 -8.91 -34.51 -24.36
C ARG A 93 -7.96 -33.41 -23.89
N ALA A 94 -6.65 -33.54 -24.13
CA ALA A 94 -5.69 -32.49 -23.82
C ALA A 94 -5.98 -31.19 -24.61
N ASN A 95 -6.38 -31.31 -25.88
CA ASN A 95 -6.74 -30.16 -26.71
C ASN A 95 -8.12 -29.57 -26.33
N ALA A 96 -9.08 -30.38 -25.89
CA ALA A 96 -10.36 -29.90 -25.38
C ALA A 96 -10.22 -29.19 -24.03
N GLU A 97 -9.35 -29.66 -23.14
CA GLU A 97 -9.03 -28.99 -21.88
C GLU A 97 -8.20 -27.72 -22.10
N GLN A 98 -7.27 -27.70 -23.06
CA GLN A 98 -6.58 -26.47 -23.47
C GLN A 98 -7.53 -25.43 -24.05
N SER A 99 -8.42 -25.84 -24.98
CA SER A 99 -9.40 -24.91 -25.57
C SER A 99 -10.54 -24.53 -24.61
N ALA A 100 -10.85 -25.36 -23.61
CA ALA A 100 -11.71 -24.98 -22.49
C ALA A 100 -11.01 -24.03 -21.52
N ASN A 101 -9.72 -24.21 -21.23
CA ASN A 101 -8.90 -23.28 -20.45
C ASN A 101 -8.74 -21.92 -21.16
N GLU A 102 -8.60 -21.91 -22.49
CA GLU A 102 -8.57 -20.68 -23.31
C GLU A 102 -9.94 -19.99 -23.38
N ARG A 103 -11.05 -20.75 -23.35
CA ARG A 103 -12.41 -20.18 -23.25
C ARG A 103 -12.78 -19.75 -21.83
N SER A 104 -12.14 -20.32 -20.80
CA SER A 104 -12.28 -19.93 -19.39
C SER A 104 -11.21 -18.97 -18.91
N GLU A 105 -10.24 -18.57 -19.75
CA GLU A 105 -9.45 -17.36 -19.54
C GLU A 105 -10.44 -16.18 -19.58
N GLY A 106 -10.97 -15.87 -18.41
CA GLY A 106 -12.07 -14.93 -18.22
C GLY A 106 -11.85 -13.69 -19.05
N LYS A 107 -12.84 -13.38 -19.90
CA LYS A 107 -12.89 -12.21 -20.79
C LYS A 107 -12.09 -11.07 -20.18
N ASP A 108 -10.96 -10.69 -20.81
CA ASP A 108 -10.07 -9.64 -20.28
C ASP A 108 -10.93 -8.44 -19.86
N VAL A 109 -10.89 -8.09 -18.57
CA VAL A 109 -11.71 -7.03 -17.98
C VAL A 109 -11.53 -5.73 -18.76
N VAL A 110 -10.33 -5.51 -19.32
CA VAL A 110 -10.04 -4.37 -20.19
C VAL A 110 -10.87 -4.42 -21.48
N ALA A 111 -10.92 -5.57 -22.16
CA ALA A 111 -11.70 -5.76 -23.38
C ALA A 111 -13.20 -5.61 -23.13
N VAL A 112 -13.71 -6.19 -22.03
CA VAL A 112 -15.12 -6.05 -21.62
C VAL A 112 -15.46 -4.57 -21.40
N MET A 113 -14.62 -3.83 -20.68
CA MET A 113 -14.86 -2.42 -20.41
C MET A 113 -14.78 -1.57 -21.68
N GLN A 114 -13.93 -1.92 -22.64
CA GLN A 114 -13.80 -1.21 -23.92
C GLN A 114 -14.89 -1.57 -24.95
N SER A 115 -15.71 -2.60 -24.71
CA SER A 115 -16.80 -2.96 -25.65
C SER A 115 -17.86 -1.86 -25.78
N SER A 116 -18.05 -1.02 -24.75
CA SER A 116 -19.02 0.08 -24.74
C SER A 116 -18.38 1.43 -25.05
N ALA A 117 -19.10 2.32 -25.74
CA ALA A 117 -18.62 3.68 -26.03
C ALA A 117 -18.35 4.49 -24.74
N MET A 118 -19.23 4.36 -23.74
CA MET A 118 -19.03 4.97 -22.43
C MET A 118 -17.79 4.42 -21.71
N GLY A 119 -17.56 3.11 -21.79
CA GLY A 119 -16.39 2.48 -21.21
C GLY A 119 -15.08 2.93 -21.88
N LYS A 120 -15.06 3.09 -23.21
CA LYS A 120 -13.91 3.68 -23.93
C LYS A 120 -13.59 5.09 -23.44
N LEU A 121 -14.61 5.94 -23.26
CA LEU A 121 -14.43 7.30 -22.75
C LEU A 121 -13.96 7.31 -21.29
N ALA A 122 -14.50 6.43 -20.44
CA ALA A 122 -14.05 6.27 -19.06
C ALA A 122 -12.58 5.81 -18.97
N VAL A 123 -12.18 4.87 -19.83
CA VAL A 123 -10.79 4.39 -19.92
C VAL A 123 -9.88 5.52 -20.40
N ALA A 124 -10.25 6.27 -21.43
CA ALA A 124 -9.42 7.36 -21.95
C ALA A 124 -9.25 8.52 -20.94
N THR A 125 -10.31 8.90 -20.25
CA THR A 125 -10.27 9.93 -19.20
C THR A 125 -9.49 9.46 -17.97
N THR A 126 -9.58 8.19 -17.61
CA THR A 126 -8.79 7.67 -16.49
C THR A 126 -7.31 7.49 -16.88
N ALA A 127 -7.04 7.08 -18.13
CA ALA A 127 -5.68 7.00 -18.67
C ALA A 127 -5.01 8.37 -18.74
N SER A 128 -5.74 9.43 -19.09
CA SER A 128 -5.21 10.80 -19.04
C SER A 128 -4.82 11.19 -17.62
N VAL A 129 -5.65 10.90 -16.61
CA VAL A 129 -5.33 11.14 -15.19
C VAL A 129 -4.08 10.35 -14.76
N CYS A 130 -3.96 9.08 -15.14
CA CYS A 130 -2.75 8.28 -14.90
C CYS A 130 -1.52 8.91 -15.55
N GLY A 131 -1.62 9.34 -16.82
CA GLY A 131 -0.54 10.00 -17.54
C GLY A 131 -0.13 11.32 -16.89
N ALA A 132 -1.10 12.11 -16.41
CA ALA A 132 -0.88 13.35 -15.68
C ALA A 132 -0.13 13.12 -14.36
N ALA A 133 -0.53 12.08 -13.61
CA ALA A 133 0.11 11.71 -12.35
C ALA A 133 1.56 11.26 -12.59
N LEU A 134 1.80 10.43 -13.60
CA LEU A 134 3.15 10.00 -13.99
C LEU A 134 4.02 11.17 -14.45
N ALA A 135 3.51 12.03 -15.34
CA ALA A 135 4.25 13.17 -15.84
C ALA A 135 4.52 14.21 -14.74
N GLY A 136 3.56 14.43 -13.84
CA GLY A 136 3.73 15.26 -12.65
C GLY A 136 4.80 14.72 -11.72
N PHE A 137 4.83 13.40 -11.50
CA PHE A 137 5.85 12.74 -10.69
C PHE A 137 7.24 12.87 -11.32
N ILE A 138 7.38 12.62 -12.62
CA ILE A 138 8.65 12.76 -13.35
C ILE A 138 9.10 14.22 -13.32
N SER A 139 8.22 15.16 -13.69
CA SER A 139 8.57 16.58 -13.76
C SER A 139 8.93 17.18 -12.41
N ALA A 140 8.31 16.73 -11.32
CA ALA A 140 8.67 17.19 -9.98
C ALA A 140 10.14 16.90 -9.64
N ASN A 141 10.79 15.98 -10.37
CA ASN A 141 12.18 15.60 -10.15
C ASN A 141 13.12 16.03 -11.28
N THR A 142 12.62 16.37 -12.47
CA THR A 142 13.47 16.67 -13.64
C THR A 142 13.25 18.05 -14.27
N VAL A 143 12.06 18.64 -14.19
CA VAL A 143 11.71 19.85 -14.97
C VAL A 143 11.08 20.92 -14.08
N ASN A 144 11.62 22.15 -14.13
CA ASN A 144 11.11 23.32 -13.40
C ASN A 144 9.71 23.83 -13.87
N ARG A 145 8.96 23.06 -14.66
CA ARG A 145 7.66 23.43 -15.24
C ARG A 145 6.62 22.32 -15.03
N PRO A 146 6.19 22.04 -13.79
CA PRO A 146 5.31 20.92 -13.47
C PRO A 146 3.95 21.01 -14.17
N LEU A 147 3.41 22.21 -14.37
CA LEU A 147 2.11 22.39 -15.02
C LEU A 147 2.13 21.96 -16.49
N VAL A 148 3.21 22.29 -17.21
CA VAL A 148 3.37 21.91 -18.62
C VAL A 148 3.49 20.39 -18.73
N ALA A 149 4.27 19.77 -17.83
CA ALA A 149 4.40 18.32 -17.80
C ALA A 149 3.10 17.61 -17.45
N ILE A 150 2.31 18.12 -16.50
CA ILE A 150 1.00 17.57 -16.15
C ILE A 150 0.05 17.66 -17.35
N ALA A 151 0.00 18.82 -18.03
CA ALA A 151 -0.83 19.00 -19.23
C ALA A 151 -0.40 18.05 -20.37
N LEU A 152 0.90 17.91 -20.58
CA LEU A 152 1.45 16.95 -21.54
C LEU A 152 1.11 15.51 -21.14
N GLY A 153 1.20 15.17 -19.87
CA GLY A 153 0.83 13.85 -19.34
C GLY A 153 -0.64 13.52 -19.52
N LEU A 154 -1.54 14.51 -19.35
CA LEU A 154 -2.97 14.36 -19.66
C LEU A 154 -3.18 14.02 -21.15
N ALA A 155 -2.56 14.80 -22.03
CA ALA A 155 -2.67 14.61 -23.48
C ALA A 155 -2.09 13.25 -23.91
N LEU A 156 -0.88 12.92 -23.46
CA LEU A 156 -0.21 11.66 -23.77
C LEU A 156 -0.96 10.45 -23.20
N GLY A 157 -1.49 10.53 -21.98
CA GLY A 157 -2.29 9.45 -21.40
C GLY A 157 -3.56 9.17 -22.19
N ALA A 158 -4.24 10.22 -22.67
CA ALA A 158 -5.40 10.08 -23.55
C ALA A 158 -5.01 9.47 -24.91
N LEU A 159 -3.95 9.98 -25.54
CA LEU A 159 -3.48 9.51 -26.85
C LEU A 159 -3.01 8.05 -26.79
N PHE A 160 -2.16 7.70 -25.81
CA PHE A 160 -1.65 6.33 -25.67
C PHE A 160 -2.78 5.33 -25.38
N SER A 161 -3.85 5.74 -24.70
CA SER A 161 -5.01 4.85 -24.52
C SER A 161 -5.70 4.47 -25.85
N GLN A 162 -5.56 5.29 -26.90
CA GLN A 162 -6.14 5.01 -28.22
C GLN A 162 -5.18 4.22 -29.12
N VAL A 163 -3.87 4.42 -28.97
CA VAL A 163 -2.85 3.72 -29.77
C VAL A 163 -2.86 2.22 -29.47
N GLY A 164 -2.79 1.39 -30.51
CA GLY A 164 -2.65 -0.07 -30.38
C GLY A 164 -1.25 -0.48 -29.90
N GLY A 165 -1.14 -1.71 -29.41
CA GLY A 165 0.14 -2.28 -28.97
C GLY A 165 0.43 -2.10 -27.47
N PRO A 166 1.66 -2.46 -27.04
CA PRO A 166 1.96 -2.77 -25.64
C PRO A 166 1.93 -1.53 -24.73
N VAL A 167 2.31 -0.37 -25.24
CA VAL A 167 2.20 0.90 -24.49
C VAL A 167 0.73 1.24 -24.24
N GLY A 168 -0.11 1.18 -25.28
CA GLY A 168 -1.52 1.50 -25.15
C GLY A 168 -2.27 0.50 -24.29
N GLU A 169 -1.95 -0.79 -24.41
CA GLU A 169 -2.46 -1.84 -23.52
C GLU A 169 -2.10 -1.62 -22.06
N LEU A 170 -0.87 -1.17 -21.77
CA LEU A 170 -0.48 -0.82 -20.41
C LEU A 170 -1.28 0.38 -19.88
N PHE A 171 -1.44 1.44 -20.66
CA PHE A 171 -2.23 2.61 -20.24
C PHE A 171 -3.71 2.27 -20.03
N ARG A 172 -4.28 1.40 -20.88
CA ARG A 172 -5.64 0.89 -20.71
C ARG A 172 -5.76 0.03 -19.45
N ALA A 173 -4.81 -0.86 -19.22
CA ALA A 173 -4.76 -1.67 -18.00
C ALA A 173 -4.70 -0.78 -16.77
N MET A 174 -3.77 0.18 -16.71
CA MET A 174 -3.67 1.17 -15.62
C MET A 174 -4.96 1.93 -15.38
N ALA A 175 -5.62 2.37 -16.45
CA ALA A 175 -6.89 3.09 -16.36
C ALA A 175 -7.99 2.19 -15.76
N VAL A 176 -8.12 0.96 -16.24
CA VAL A 176 -9.09 -0.01 -15.71
C VAL A 176 -8.79 -0.36 -14.26
N THR A 177 -7.51 -0.58 -13.90
CA THR A 177 -7.08 -0.79 -12.52
C THR A 177 -7.52 0.36 -11.63
N LEU A 178 -7.33 1.60 -12.07
CA LEU A 178 -7.74 2.78 -11.32
C LEU A 178 -9.27 2.87 -11.20
N ILE A 179 -10.03 2.55 -12.25
CA ILE A 179 -11.50 2.53 -12.18
C ILE A 179 -11.99 1.47 -11.18
N LEU A 180 -11.43 0.25 -11.21
CA LEU A 180 -11.76 -0.81 -10.26
C LEU A 180 -11.42 -0.41 -8.83
N ALA A 181 -10.26 0.20 -8.62
CA ALA A 181 -9.85 0.72 -7.32
C ALA A 181 -10.82 1.82 -6.82
N LEU A 182 -11.22 2.74 -7.69
CA LEU A 182 -12.18 3.80 -7.37
C LEU A 182 -13.58 3.25 -7.04
N ARG A 183 -14.01 2.17 -7.71
CA ARG A 183 -15.28 1.48 -7.41
C ARG A 183 -15.26 0.79 -6.04
N ARG A 184 -14.09 0.32 -5.59
CA ARG A 184 -13.91 -0.28 -4.26
C ARG A 184 -13.73 0.75 -3.15
N LEU A 185 -13.34 1.99 -3.48
CA LEU A 185 -13.10 3.06 -2.51
C LEU A 185 -14.28 3.42 -1.58
N PRO A 186 -15.56 3.36 -1.98
CA PRO A 186 -16.69 3.62 -1.08
C PRO A 186 -16.77 2.64 0.09
N SER A 187 -16.38 1.36 -0.10
CA SER A 187 -16.40 0.37 0.97
C SER A 187 -15.39 0.71 2.08
N LEU A 188 -14.23 1.28 1.73
CA LEU A 188 -13.23 1.77 2.66
C LEU A 188 -13.77 2.86 3.60
N ARG A 189 -14.67 3.72 3.12
CA ARG A 189 -15.20 4.83 3.93
C ARG A 189 -15.97 4.33 5.15
N GLN A 190 -16.59 3.16 5.03
CA GLN A 190 -17.31 2.53 6.14
C GLN A 190 -16.34 1.95 7.18
N HIS A 191 -15.24 1.33 6.74
CA HIS A 191 -14.24 0.71 7.62
C HIS A 191 -13.29 1.74 8.27
N TYR A 192 -12.96 2.83 7.57
CA TYR A 192 -12.02 3.86 8.00
C TYR A 192 -12.68 5.24 7.99
N PRO A 193 -13.42 5.61 9.04
CA PRO A 193 -14.20 6.84 9.09
C PRO A 193 -13.34 8.07 9.38
N LEU A 194 -12.47 8.45 8.43
CA LEU A 194 -11.55 9.59 8.57
C LEU A 194 -12.25 10.89 8.96
N LEU A 195 -13.46 11.15 8.46
CA LEU A 195 -14.19 12.37 8.80
C LEU A 195 -14.59 12.41 10.28
N LYS A 196 -14.96 11.25 10.86
CA LYS A 196 -15.25 11.15 12.30
C LYS A 196 -13.98 11.42 13.10
N GLN A 197 -12.85 10.84 12.66
CA GLN A 197 -11.55 11.04 13.31
C GLN A 197 -11.02 12.47 13.16
N LEU A 198 -11.23 13.10 12.01
CA LEU A 198 -10.88 14.50 11.77
C LEU A 198 -11.71 15.44 12.64
N LYS A 199 -13.02 15.18 12.75
CA LYS A 199 -13.89 15.94 13.67
C LYS A 199 -13.43 15.77 15.12
N ALA A 200 -13.12 14.55 15.53
CA ALA A 200 -12.57 14.22 16.85
C ALA A 200 -11.25 14.95 17.13
N PHE A 201 -10.36 15.01 16.14
CA PHE A 201 -9.11 15.77 16.16
C PHE A 201 -9.35 17.27 16.39
N VAL A 202 -10.23 17.89 15.60
CA VAL A 202 -10.54 19.33 15.70
C VAL A 202 -11.19 19.68 17.04
N VAL A 203 -12.12 18.85 17.52
CA VAL A 203 -12.85 19.05 18.78
C VAL A 203 -12.01 18.61 20.00
N ARG A 204 -10.81 18.06 19.79
CA ARG A 204 -9.95 17.48 20.85
C ARG A 204 -10.62 16.38 21.68
N ARG A 205 -11.72 15.77 21.19
CA ARG A 205 -12.37 14.62 21.81
C ARG A 205 -11.79 13.35 21.25
N ARG A 206 -11.17 12.51 22.09
CA ARG A 206 -10.57 11.25 21.64
C ARG A 206 -11.64 10.26 21.18
N VAL A 207 -11.51 9.77 19.95
CA VAL A 207 -12.26 8.61 19.43
C VAL A 207 -11.23 7.53 19.10
N ARG A 208 -11.09 6.55 19.99
CA ARG A 208 -10.03 5.54 19.90
C ARG A 208 -10.06 4.82 18.54
N PHE A 209 -8.89 4.67 17.94
CA PHE A 209 -8.70 3.90 16.70
C PHE A 209 -7.43 3.05 16.81
N PRO A 210 -7.50 1.73 16.55
CA PRO A 210 -8.67 0.94 16.14
C PRO A 210 -9.76 0.85 17.23
N PRO A 211 -11.02 0.56 16.87
CA PRO A 211 -12.07 0.27 17.86
C PRO A 211 -11.67 -0.97 18.67
N ASN A 212 -11.95 -0.97 19.97
CA ASN A 212 -11.59 -2.05 20.90
C ASN A 212 -10.08 -2.33 21.01
N ALA A 213 -9.24 -1.32 20.75
CA ALA A 213 -7.81 -1.45 20.95
C ALA A 213 -7.47 -1.89 22.39
N PRO A 214 -6.69 -2.95 22.59
CA PRO A 214 -6.09 -3.24 23.88
C PRO A 214 -5.16 -2.10 24.28
N GLN A 215 -4.75 -2.04 25.55
CA GLN A 215 -3.81 -1.02 26.03
C GLN A 215 -2.51 -1.00 25.22
N ASN A 216 -2.10 -2.13 24.66
CA ASN A 216 -0.97 -2.21 23.73
C ASN A 216 -1.40 -2.38 22.26
N LEU A 217 -1.32 -1.29 21.49
CA LEU A 217 -1.67 -1.23 20.06
C LEU A 217 -0.83 -2.15 19.16
N TRP A 218 0.38 -2.52 19.59
CA TRP A 218 1.27 -3.40 18.81
C TRP A 218 0.79 -4.85 18.79
N ARG A 219 -0.03 -5.24 19.77
CA ARG A 219 -0.61 -6.59 19.89
C ARG A 219 -2.08 -6.63 19.48
N TYR A 220 -2.54 -5.63 18.73
CA TYR A 220 -3.91 -5.62 18.25
C TYR A 220 -4.18 -6.87 17.41
N THR A 221 -5.17 -7.64 17.83
CA THR A 221 -5.70 -8.78 17.07
C THR A 221 -7.11 -8.39 16.64
N PRO A 222 -7.46 -8.49 15.35
CA PRO A 222 -8.81 -8.18 14.90
C PRO A 222 -9.80 -9.10 15.60
N ALA A 223 -10.83 -8.54 16.23
CA ALA A 223 -11.90 -9.33 16.84
C ALA A 223 -12.57 -10.19 15.75
N PRO A 224 -12.88 -11.47 16.00
CA PRO A 224 -13.64 -12.27 15.06
C PRO A 224 -14.97 -11.57 14.75
N PRO A 225 -15.44 -11.59 13.48
CA PRO A 225 -16.71 -10.98 13.14
C PRO A 225 -17.82 -11.69 13.91
N ALA A 226 -18.62 -10.94 14.67
CA ALA A 226 -19.84 -11.48 15.26
C ALA A 226 -20.80 -11.90 14.13
N PRO A 227 -21.67 -12.91 14.33
CA PRO A 227 -22.64 -13.34 13.33
C PRO A 227 -23.52 -12.15 12.90
N GLY A 228 -23.55 -11.86 11.60
CA GLY A 228 -24.25 -10.71 11.04
C GLY A 228 -23.49 -9.37 11.08
N GLN A 229 -22.30 -9.32 11.68
CA GLN A 229 -21.45 -8.13 11.71
C GLN A 229 -20.40 -8.18 10.60
N LYS A 230 -20.13 -7.02 9.97
CA LYS A 230 -19.08 -6.90 8.95
C LYS A 230 -17.72 -7.24 9.57
N ALA A 231 -16.83 -7.83 8.76
CA ALA A 231 -15.46 -8.14 9.15
C ALA A 231 -14.81 -6.96 9.89
N SER A 232 -14.23 -7.25 11.06
CA SER A 232 -13.60 -6.23 11.89
C SER A 232 -12.44 -5.56 11.13
N VAL A 233 -12.11 -4.34 11.54
CA VAL A 233 -11.03 -3.56 10.92
C VAL A 233 -9.71 -4.33 11.08
N ARG A 234 -9.12 -4.72 9.95
CA ARG A 234 -7.78 -5.32 9.89
C ARG A 234 -6.73 -4.26 10.19
N PHE A 235 -6.44 -4.01 11.46
CA PHE A 235 -5.43 -3.06 11.87
C PHE A 235 -4.09 -3.76 12.12
N SER A 236 -3.00 -3.13 11.66
CA SER A 236 -1.63 -3.53 11.99
C SER A 236 -0.82 -2.28 12.27
N MET A 237 -0.30 -2.18 13.50
CA MET A 237 0.48 -1.02 13.93
C MET A 237 1.72 -0.83 13.05
N ALA A 238 2.47 -1.90 12.78
CA ALA A 238 3.67 -1.84 11.94
C ALA A 238 3.38 -1.31 10.53
N ARG A 239 2.33 -1.81 9.86
CA ARG A 239 1.93 -1.33 8.53
C ARG A 239 1.51 0.14 8.56
N THR A 240 0.81 0.54 9.61
CA THR A 240 0.37 1.93 9.81
C THR A 240 1.55 2.87 9.98
N VAL A 241 2.51 2.53 10.84
CA VAL A 241 3.72 3.33 11.10
C VAL A 241 4.52 3.49 9.81
N MET A 242 4.76 2.40 9.07
CA MET A 242 5.47 2.46 7.78
C MET A 242 4.74 3.33 6.76
N ALA A 243 3.43 3.16 6.62
CA ALA A 243 2.61 3.96 5.71
C ALA A 243 2.68 5.46 6.05
N VAL A 244 2.59 5.81 7.33
CA VAL A 244 2.65 7.21 7.76
C VAL A 244 4.06 7.76 7.63
N PHE A 245 5.10 6.98 7.93
CA PHE A 245 6.50 7.36 7.70
C PHE A 245 6.72 7.77 6.24
N PHE A 246 6.24 6.97 5.29
CA PHE A 246 6.31 7.31 3.87
C PHE A 246 5.47 8.54 3.51
N LEU A 247 4.24 8.63 4.03
CA LEU A 247 3.34 9.73 3.71
C LEU A 247 3.85 11.07 4.26
N SER A 248 4.34 11.09 5.49
CA SER A 248 4.91 12.29 6.10
C SER A 248 6.26 12.65 5.47
N GLY A 249 7.06 11.67 5.05
CA GLY A 249 8.24 11.91 4.21
C GLY A 249 7.90 12.59 2.89
N LEU A 250 6.86 12.11 2.19
CA LEU A 250 6.40 12.74 0.94
C LEU A 250 5.98 14.21 1.18
N ILE A 251 5.24 14.48 2.25
CA ILE A 251 4.88 15.85 2.65
C ILE A 251 6.13 16.68 2.99
N GLY A 252 7.07 16.11 3.76
CA GLY A 252 8.33 16.75 4.11
C GLY A 252 9.16 17.11 2.88
N ASN A 253 9.21 16.25 1.87
CA ASN A 253 9.86 16.52 0.59
C ASN A 253 9.20 17.68 -0.17
N MET A 254 7.87 17.74 -0.18
CA MET A 254 7.14 18.87 -0.81
C MET A 254 7.44 20.20 -0.10
N ILE A 255 7.50 20.19 1.24
CA ILE A 255 7.86 21.38 2.04
C ILE A 255 9.32 21.75 1.80
N ALA A 256 10.24 20.79 1.82
CA ALA A 256 11.67 21.01 1.61
C ALA A 256 11.97 21.68 0.26
N LYS A 257 11.30 21.25 -0.81
CA LYS A 257 11.39 21.88 -2.14
C LYS A 257 10.88 23.32 -2.16
N THR A 258 9.95 23.67 -1.26
CA THR A 258 9.39 25.03 -1.19
C THR A 258 10.34 25.99 -0.47
N ILE A 259 11.01 25.55 0.60
CA ILE A 259 11.77 26.44 1.50
C ILE A 259 13.25 26.61 1.06
N HIS A 260 13.73 25.94 0.00
CA HIS A 260 15.12 26.06 -0.50
C HIS A 260 16.19 25.92 0.61
N ILE A 261 15.96 25.03 1.57
CA ILE A 261 16.92 24.75 2.65
C ILE A 261 18.06 23.88 2.08
N PHE A 262 19.30 24.11 2.55
CA PHE A 262 20.53 23.44 2.09
C PHE A 262 20.47 21.90 2.10
N PHE A 263 19.64 21.29 2.96
CA PHE A 263 19.54 19.82 3.08
C PHE A 263 18.08 19.33 3.04
N PRO A 264 17.47 19.21 1.85
CA PRO A 264 16.05 18.81 1.73
C PRO A 264 15.77 17.39 2.23
N PHE A 265 16.78 16.50 2.20
CA PHE A 265 16.65 15.14 2.71
C PHE A 265 16.47 15.10 4.23
N MET A 266 17.11 16.01 4.97
CA MET A 266 17.01 16.07 6.44
C MET A 266 15.59 16.43 6.87
N ILE A 267 14.95 17.38 6.17
CA ILE A 267 13.55 17.76 6.41
C ILE A 267 12.63 16.57 6.11
N THR A 268 12.83 15.92 4.96
CA THR A 268 12.06 14.73 4.57
C THR A 268 12.15 13.65 5.65
N LEU A 269 13.36 13.36 6.15
CA LEU A 269 13.59 12.37 7.20
C LEU A 269 13.00 12.80 8.55
N ALA A 270 13.15 14.06 8.94
CA ALA A 270 12.57 14.60 10.16
C ALA A 270 11.03 14.48 10.17
N PHE A 271 10.36 14.83 9.06
CA PHE A 271 8.92 14.63 8.92
C PHE A 271 8.53 13.16 8.91
N SER A 272 9.35 12.27 8.32
CA SER A 272 9.12 10.82 8.32
C SER A 272 9.12 10.26 9.76
N ILE A 273 10.16 10.59 10.54
CA ILE A 273 10.31 10.19 11.94
C ILE A 273 9.21 10.80 12.81
N LEU A 274 8.93 12.10 12.65
CA LEU A 274 7.89 12.78 13.42
C LEU A 274 6.51 12.18 13.12
N GLY A 275 6.20 11.88 11.86
CA GLY A 275 4.95 11.23 11.49
C GLY A 275 4.81 9.83 12.11
N ALA A 276 5.89 9.03 12.06
CA ALA A 276 5.95 7.74 12.73
C ALA A 276 5.77 7.88 14.25
N TYR A 277 6.42 8.84 14.89
CA TYR A 277 6.24 9.11 16.31
C TYR A 277 4.80 9.52 16.66
N VAL A 278 4.18 10.40 15.87
CA VAL A 278 2.79 10.81 16.11
C VAL A 278 1.83 9.61 16.01
N THR A 279 2.12 8.60 15.18
CA THR A 279 1.30 7.38 15.15
C THR A 279 1.34 6.56 16.43
N THR A 280 2.38 6.67 17.26
CA THR A 280 2.49 5.91 18.51
C THR A 280 1.80 6.62 19.68
N LEU A 281 1.49 7.91 19.57
CA LEU A 281 0.85 8.69 20.65
C LEU A 281 -0.57 8.24 20.96
N GLU A 282 -0.90 8.02 22.23
CA GLU A 282 -2.26 7.69 22.68
C GLU A 282 -3.21 8.91 22.79
N ALA A 283 -3.08 9.84 21.84
CA ALA A 283 -3.90 11.04 21.74
C ALA A 283 -4.86 10.97 20.54
N SER A 284 -5.82 11.90 20.48
CA SER A 284 -6.71 12.09 19.32
C SER A 284 -5.93 12.27 18.00
N HIS A 285 -4.72 12.85 18.09
CA HIS A 285 -3.82 13.06 16.97
C HIS A 285 -3.28 11.72 16.45
N GLY A 286 -2.79 10.87 17.36
CA GLY A 286 -2.35 9.53 17.00
C GLY A 286 -3.48 8.66 16.45
N ASP A 287 -4.68 8.72 17.03
CA ASP A 287 -5.86 7.99 16.54
C ASP A 287 -6.24 8.40 15.11
N PHE A 288 -6.22 9.71 14.81
CA PHE A 288 -6.45 10.22 13.45
C PHE A 288 -5.37 9.75 12.48
N VAL A 289 -4.08 9.91 12.83
CA VAL A 289 -2.96 9.54 11.97
C VAL A 289 -2.91 8.03 11.74
N ARG A 290 -3.27 7.20 12.74
CA ARG A 290 -3.44 5.75 12.57
C ARG A 290 -4.54 5.41 11.58
N CYS A 291 -5.70 6.06 11.69
CA CYS A 291 -6.81 5.84 10.77
C CYS A 291 -6.43 6.26 9.34
N LEU A 292 -5.67 7.36 9.19
CA LEU A 292 -5.14 7.82 7.91
C LEU A 292 -4.15 6.82 7.32
N GLY A 293 -3.19 6.36 8.12
CA GLY A 293 -2.19 5.36 7.72
C GLY A 293 -2.84 4.05 7.27
N MET A 294 -3.76 3.50 8.06
CA MET A 294 -4.46 2.27 7.67
C MET A 294 -5.32 2.44 6.42
N LYS A 295 -5.99 3.58 6.26
CA LYS A 295 -6.74 3.84 5.04
C LYS A 295 -5.82 3.90 3.82
N PHE A 296 -4.63 4.48 3.96
CA PHE A 296 -3.63 4.50 2.90
C PHE A 296 -3.12 3.08 2.56
N VAL A 297 -2.82 2.25 3.57
CA VAL A 297 -2.44 0.84 3.38
C VAL A 297 -3.51 0.08 2.61
N GLU A 298 -4.78 0.24 2.97
CA GLU A 298 -5.86 -0.49 2.33
C GLU A 298 -6.15 0.04 0.91
N ILE A 299 -5.94 1.33 0.64
CA ILE A 299 -5.97 1.86 -0.73
C ILE A 299 -4.88 1.20 -1.59
N ILE A 300 -3.65 1.07 -1.06
CA ILE A 300 -2.54 0.40 -1.76
C ILE A 300 -2.89 -1.07 -2.02
N ARG A 301 -3.46 -1.76 -1.03
CA ARG A 301 -3.90 -3.15 -1.18
C ARG A 301 -4.94 -3.30 -2.30
N ILE A 302 -5.99 -2.47 -2.27
CA ILE A 302 -7.03 -2.47 -3.31
C ILE A 302 -6.43 -2.20 -4.70
N LEU A 303 -5.42 -1.32 -4.77
CA LEU A 303 -4.73 -1.04 -6.01
C LEU A 303 -3.94 -2.25 -6.52
N PHE A 304 -3.22 -2.97 -5.64
CA PHE A 304 -2.51 -4.20 -6.00
C PHE A 304 -3.45 -5.34 -6.39
N ASP A 305 -4.55 -5.51 -5.66
CA ASP A 305 -5.58 -6.51 -5.98
C ASP A 305 -6.18 -6.22 -7.37
N ALA A 306 -6.52 -4.95 -7.64
CA ALA A 306 -6.99 -4.53 -8.96
C ALA A 306 -5.91 -4.68 -10.06
N ALA A 307 -4.64 -4.45 -9.73
CA ALA A 307 -3.53 -4.61 -10.68
C ALA A 307 -3.35 -6.09 -11.07
N GLY A 308 -3.50 -7.01 -10.10
CA GLY A 308 -3.52 -8.45 -10.33
C GLY A 308 -4.64 -8.88 -11.26
N GLU A 309 -5.87 -8.38 -11.04
CA GLU A 309 -7.03 -8.67 -11.90
C GLU A 309 -6.85 -8.20 -13.34
N THR A 310 -6.19 -7.06 -13.54
CA THR A 310 -5.91 -6.52 -14.89
C THR A 310 -4.70 -7.16 -15.59
N LYS A 311 -4.05 -8.14 -14.96
CA LYS A 311 -2.77 -8.71 -15.42
C LYS A 311 -1.75 -7.60 -15.74
N MET A 312 -1.67 -6.56 -14.90
CA MET A 312 -0.81 -5.40 -15.17
C MET A 312 0.68 -5.75 -15.14
N THR A 313 1.09 -6.67 -14.25
CA THR A 313 2.49 -7.12 -14.10
C THR A 313 3.07 -7.69 -15.40
N PRO A 314 2.47 -8.70 -16.07
CA PRO A 314 3.00 -9.21 -17.33
C PRO A 314 2.98 -8.16 -18.45
N LYS A 315 1.95 -7.30 -18.52
CA LYS A 315 1.90 -6.17 -19.48
C LYS A 315 3.04 -5.17 -19.25
N THR A 316 3.34 -4.88 -17.99
CA THR A 316 4.45 -3.99 -17.60
C THR A 316 5.81 -4.62 -17.92
N LEU A 317 5.97 -5.92 -17.63
CA LEU A 317 7.21 -6.66 -17.92
C LEU A 317 7.47 -6.75 -19.43
N ALA A 318 6.43 -6.99 -20.23
CA ALA A 318 6.52 -6.98 -21.70
C ALA A 318 6.98 -5.60 -22.22
N LEU A 319 6.38 -4.51 -21.71
CA LEU A 319 6.83 -3.17 -22.06
C LEU A 319 8.26 -2.89 -21.60
N ALA A 320 8.62 -3.29 -20.38
CA ALA A 320 9.97 -3.12 -19.84
C ALA A 320 11.01 -3.88 -20.69
N GLY A 321 10.69 -5.08 -21.18
CA GLY A 321 11.53 -5.83 -22.11
C GLY A 321 11.72 -5.12 -23.44
N GLN A 322 10.65 -4.56 -24.01
CA GLN A 322 10.73 -3.79 -25.25
C GLN A 322 11.49 -2.46 -25.09
N LEU A 323 11.29 -1.76 -23.99
CA LEU A 323 12.07 -0.57 -23.67
C LEU A 323 13.53 -0.92 -23.41
N GLY A 324 13.80 -2.02 -22.69
CA GLY A 324 15.14 -2.52 -22.42
C GLY A 324 15.91 -2.86 -23.70
N THR A 325 15.28 -3.54 -24.66
CA THR A 325 15.91 -3.85 -25.96
C THR A 325 16.18 -2.60 -26.80
N LYS A 326 15.26 -1.61 -26.81
CA LYS A 326 15.49 -0.34 -27.52
C LYS A 326 16.57 0.51 -26.85
N LEU A 327 16.53 0.61 -25.52
CA LEU A 327 17.55 1.29 -24.73
C LEU A 327 18.91 0.60 -24.89
N GLY A 328 18.95 -0.73 -24.99
CA GLY A 328 20.18 -1.48 -25.27
C GLY A 328 20.76 -1.17 -26.65
N LYS A 329 19.93 -1.05 -27.69
CA LYS A 329 20.40 -0.62 -29.02
C LYS A 329 20.89 0.84 -29.03
N LEU A 330 20.19 1.72 -28.31
CA LEU A 330 20.62 3.11 -28.10
C LEU A 330 21.93 3.17 -27.31
N ASP A 331 22.06 2.35 -26.28
CA ASP A 331 23.26 2.24 -25.45
C ASP A 331 24.44 1.73 -26.28
N GLN A 332 24.24 0.69 -27.09
CA GLN A 332 25.27 0.18 -28.00
C GLN A 332 25.72 1.26 -29.02
N LYS A 333 24.79 2.10 -29.49
CA LYS A 333 25.10 3.16 -30.47
C LYS A 333 25.77 4.39 -29.85
N TYR A 334 25.32 4.84 -28.69
CA TYR A 334 25.75 6.10 -28.07
C TYR A 334 26.69 5.89 -26.87
N GLN A 335 26.95 4.63 -26.50
CA GLN A 335 27.71 4.21 -25.31
C GLN A 335 27.28 4.97 -24.05
N ILE A 336 25.97 5.07 -23.81
CA ILE A 336 25.41 5.83 -22.68
C ILE A 336 25.90 5.24 -21.37
N ARG A 337 26.00 3.92 -21.26
CA ARG A 337 26.49 3.19 -20.09
C ARG A 337 27.95 3.47 -19.81
N SER A 338 28.80 3.63 -20.84
CA SER A 338 30.20 4.02 -20.62
C SER A 338 30.30 5.46 -20.11
N ARG A 339 29.47 6.37 -20.63
CA ARG A 339 29.41 7.78 -20.21
C ARG A 339 28.78 7.99 -18.83
N VAL A 340 27.71 7.26 -18.50
CA VAL A 340 27.09 7.29 -17.17
C VAL A 340 27.99 6.58 -16.17
N GLY A 341 28.60 5.45 -16.55
CA GLY A 341 29.58 4.74 -15.75
C GLY A 341 30.78 5.63 -15.41
N SER A 342 31.33 6.36 -16.39
CA SER A 342 32.44 7.30 -16.17
C SER A 342 32.02 8.51 -15.33
N ALA A 343 30.82 9.06 -15.52
CA ALA A 343 30.31 10.14 -14.68
C ALA A 343 30.09 9.69 -13.23
N THR A 344 29.58 8.46 -13.04
CA THR A 344 29.33 7.88 -11.71
C THR A 344 30.64 7.55 -11.01
N SER A 345 31.61 6.95 -11.71
CA SER A 345 32.94 6.68 -11.14
C SER A 345 33.70 7.97 -10.84
N PHE A 346 33.53 9.02 -11.64
CA PHE A 346 34.09 10.34 -11.36
C PHE A 346 33.48 10.99 -10.12
N LEU A 347 32.15 10.94 -9.97
CA LEU A 347 31.46 11.43 -8.77
C LEU A 347 31.84 10.62 -7.52
N TRP A 348 31.90 9.30 -7.64
CA TRP A 348 32.34 8.42 -6.56
C TRP A 348 33.79 8.71 -6.16
N GLY A 349 34.70 8.85 -7.14
CA GLY A 349 36.10 9.20 -6.91
C GLY A 349 36.27 10.56 -6.21
N LYS A 350 35.42 11.55 -6.55
CA LYS A 350 35.39 12.82 -5.82
C LYS A 350 34.89 12.68 -4.38
N ALA A 351 33.84 11.90 -4.17
CA ALA A 351 33.30 11.65 -2.83
C ALA A 351 34.31 10.90 -1.94
N THR A 352 34.99 9.88 -2.48
CA THR A 352 36.04 9.15 -1.75
C THR A 352 37.27 10.02 -1.50
N ALA A 353 37.69 10.84 -2.46
CA ALA A 353 38.81 11.78 -2.26
C ALA A 353 38.50 12.83 -1.18
N SER A 354 37.26 13.30 -1.09
CA SER A 354 36.82 14.17 0.01
C SER A 354 36.81 13.45 1.36
N ALA A 355 36.37 12.19 1.40
CA ALA A 355 36.41 11.38 2.62
C ALA A 355 37.85 11.09 3.09
N GLU A 356 38.77 10.80 2.17
CA GLU A 356 40.19 10.60 2.48
C GLU A 356 40.87 11.87 2.99
N ARG A 357 40.51 13.06 2.47
CA ARG A 357 41.02 14.34 2.99
C ARG A 357 40.58 14.56 4.42
N ILE A 358 39.30 14.33 4.73
CA ILE A 358 38.79 14.45 6.10
C ILE A 358 39.49 13.45 7.04
N GLN A 359 39.70 12.20 6.60
CA GLN A 359 40.45 11.23 7.40
C GLN A 359 41.92 11.61 7.63
N LYS A 360 42.57 12.21 6.62
CA LYS A 360 43.95 12.71 6.77
C LYS A 360 44.00 13.90 7.73
N ASP A 361 43.08 14.85 7.60
CA ASP A 361 43.00 16.03 8.47
C ASP A 361 42.76 15.61 9.94
N MET A 362 41.83 14.67 10.19
CA MET A 362 41.58 14.11 11.53
C MET A 362 42.78 13.34 12.10
N LYS A 363 43.63 12.76 11.24
CA LYS A 363 44.83 12.02 11.66
C LYS A 363 46.04 12.94 11.90
N SER A 364 46.11 14.07 11.21
CA SER A 364 47.15 15.10 11.44
C SER A 364 46.86 15.98 12.65
N GLU A 365 45.60 16.26 12.96
CA GLU A 365 45.22 17.04 14.16
C GLU A 365 45.49 16.28 15.48
N GLY A 366 45.59 14.95 15.44
CA GLY A 366 45.93 14.13 16.62
C GLY A 366 47.42 13.74 16.74
N GLY A 367 48.30 14.28 15.88
CA GLY A 367 49.67 13.80 15.72
C GLY A 367 50.77 14.55 16.48
N ASP A 368 50.62 15.87 16.68
CA ASP A 368 51.76 16.71 17.11
C ASP A 368 51.48 17.65 18.29
N GLU A 369 50.33 17.54 18.98
CA GLU A 369 50.27 18.01 20.37
C GLU A 369 50.97 16.99 21.28
N ALA A 370 52.29 16.94 21.13
CA ALA A 370 53.20 16.44 22.13
C ALA A 370 52.79 17.08 23.46
N PHE A 371 52.22 16.25 24.32
CA PHE A 371 51.98 16.48 25.73
C PHE A 371 53.23 17.12 26.33
N SER A 372 53.28 18.45 26.33
CA SER A 372 54.27 19.18 27.10
C SER A 372 53.89 18.90 28.55
N PRO A 373 54.74 18.19 29.31
CA PRO A 373 54.41 17.89 30.69
C PRO A 373 54.10 19.21 31.40
N PRO A 374 53.05 19.27 32.23
CA PRO A 374 52.75 20.47 32.98
C PRO A 374 54.00 20.87 33.79
N PRO A 375 54.32 22.17 33.88
CA PRO A 375 55.43 22.62 34.72
C PRO A 375 55.22 22.11 36.14
N PRO A 376 56.30 21.72 36.86
CA PRO A 376 56.21 21.16 38.19
C PRO A 376 55.44 22.13 39.10
N VAL A 377 54.30 21.67 39.59
CA VAL A 377 53.52 22.36 40.60
C VAL A 377 54.35 22.33 41.89
N HIS A 378 54.82 23.50 42.32
CA HIS A 378 55.41 23.65 43.65
C HIS A 378 54.29 23.45 44.67
N ASP A 379 54.34 22.33 45.39
CA ASP A 379 53.49 22.07 46.54
C ASP A 379 53.67 23.17 47.59
N THR A 380 52.75 24.13 47.59
CA THR A 380 52.55 25.02 48.73
C THR A 380 51.35 24.45 49.49
N TYR A 381 51.69 23.61 50.46
CA TYR A 381 50.77 22.92 51.33
C TYR A 381 50.22 23.93 52.37
N ASP A 382 49.22 24.71 51.98
CA ASP A 382 48.37 25.42 52.93
C ASP A 382 47.08 24.63 53.10
N GLY A 383 47.04 23.85 54.17
CA GLY A 383 45.79 23.31 54.68
C GLY A 383 44.85 24.44 55.08
N TYR A 384 43.55 24.23 54.92
CA TYR A 384 42.52 24.49 55.92
C TYR A 384 41.19 23.90 55.42
N ASP A 385 40.64 23.04 56.27
CA ASP A 385 39.24 22.96 56.69
C ASP A 385 38.10 22.69 55.69
N VAL A 386 37.61 21.45 55.78
CA VAL A 386 36.31 21.14 56.41
C VAL A 386 35.21 22.19 56.17
N TYR A 387 34.25 21.88 55.29
CA TYR A 387 32.84 22.13 55.61
C TYR A 387 31.93 21.02 55.05
N ASN A 388 31.32 20.32 56.01
CA ASN A 388 30.18 19.43 55.87
C ASN A 388 29.04 20.11 55.12
N ALA A 389 28.60 19.53 53.99
CA ALA A 389 27.28 19.79 53.43
C ALA A 389 26.30 18.72 53.94
N PRO A 390 25.21 19.10 54.65
CA PRO A 390 24.22 18.14 55.13
C PRO A 390 23.34 17.58 53.99
N PRO A 391 22.77 16.37 54.16
CA PRO A 391 21.94 15.73 53.15
C PRO A 391 20.60 16.45 52.97
N GLN A 392 20.27 16.79 51.72
CA GLN A 392 18.96 17.35 51.37
C GLN A 392 17.87 16.27 51.50
N SER A 393 16.91 16.54 52.38
CA SER A 393 15.67 15.78 52.52
C SER A 393 14.75 15.97 51.31
N TYR A 394 14.35 14.87 50.68
CA TYR A 394 13.30 14.83 49.65
C TYR A 394 11.94 15.21 50.25
N GLN A 395 11.38 16.35 49.86
CA GLN A 395 9.96 16.67 50.07
C GLN A 395 9.11 15.99 48.99
N ALA A 396 8.20 15.13 49.43
CA ALA A 396 7.15 14.56 48.60
C ALA A 396 6.09 15.61 48.29
N SER A 397 5.87 15.91 47.01
CA SER A 397 4.76 16.76 46.57
C SER A 397 3.42 16.02 46.70
N PRO A 398 2.37 16.68 47.24
CA PRO A 398 1.03 16.10 47.30
C PRO A 398 0.39 16.09 45.90
N ARG A 399 -0.19 14.96 45.53
CA ARG A 399 -1.09 14.83 44.37
C ARG A 399 -2.46 15.41 44.76
N TYR A 400 -2.97 16.32 43.94
CA TYR A 400 -4.39 16.62 43.81
C TYR A 400 -4.91 16.03 42.50
#